data_AF-A0A4P5SIQ8-F1
#
_entry.id   AF-A0A4P5SIQ8-F1
#
_cell.length_a   1.000
_cell.length_b   1.000
_cell.length_c   1.000
_cell.angle_alpha   90.00
_cell.angle_beta   90.00
_cell.angle_gamma   90.00
#
_symmetry.space_group_name_H-M   'P 1'
#
loop_
_entity.id
_entity.type
_entity.pdbx_description
1 polymer ?
#
loop_
_entity_poly.entity_id
_entity_poly.type
_entity_poly.pdbx_seq_one_letter_code
_entity_poly.pdbx_strand_id
1 'polypeptide(L)'
;MILLTYSQKIYKQKGFNKSRIFFLRSLLFPFKVTKWLIFIDNFYRKHGFICANTEIVSLPIRSYVCNQFSIAKRINILCQHYQIMENFFSNKAIKKILTPQNDQIIISSLIKKNGELCHLKIMMHGKFWKEGAMTIYLSDRENNVISTLTFTLYHDQDNQNAIFIGGLQGGSQINKEEIVSFTRSLGGLRPKHALIECCYAIADFFEVKKIIGISNQNHVFSYQKTFQKNYDNIWQEIGSKITADNNFLLPKNLAKRDFSEVPQKKRKEWLIKHNHLEKLNLDIKQFFNNLSLKSC
;
A
#
# COMPACT_ATOMS: atom_id res chain seq x y z
N MET A 1 20.81 18.86 15.92
CA MET A 1 19.87 19.95 15.53
C MET A 1 18.54 19.42 14.98
N ILE A 2 18.53 18.64 13.90
CA ILE A 2 17.29 18.20 13.22
C ILE A 2 16.30 17.41 14.10
N LEU A 3 16.79 16.58 15.03
CA LEU A 3 15.94 15.83 15.96
C LEU A 3 15.11 16.77 16.85
N LEU A 4 15.74 17.80 17.44
CA LEU A 4 15.05 18.80 18.27
C LEU A 4 14.05 19.60 17.45
N THR A 5 14.42 19.97 16.22
CA THR A 5 13.52 20.66 15.28
C THR A 5 12.24 19.85 15.03
N TYR A 6 12.35 18.55 14.77
CA TYR A 6 11.17 17.70 14.58
C TYR A 6 10.40 17.44 15.87
N SER A 7 11.06 17.30 17.02
CA SER A 7 10.38 17.21 18.31
C SER A 7 9.52 18.44 18.57
N GLN A 8 10.04 19.65 18.31
CA GLN A 8 9.28 20.90 18.44
C GLN A 8 8.12 20.99 17.45
N LYS A 9 8.32 20.57 16.19
CA LYS A 9 7.24 20.53 15.18
C LYS A 9 6.13 19.56 15.59
N ILE A 10 6.48 18.37 16.05
CA ILE A 10 5.51 17.37 16.55
C ILE A 10 4.77 17.92 17.77
N TYR A 11 5.46 18.64 18.67
CA TYR A 11 4.84 19.28 19.82
C TYR A 11 3.74 20.25 19.38
N LYS A 12 4.06 21.17 18.46
CA LYS A 12 3.11 22.17 17.95
C LYS A 12 1.92 21.54 17.22
N GLN A 13 2.15 20.50 16.42
CA GLN A 13 1.10 19.91 15.56
C GLN A 13 0.28 18.80 16.23
N LYS A 14 0.87 18.07 17.16
CA LYS A 14 0.32 16.80 17.67
C LYS A 14 0.36 16.70 19.21
N GLY A 15 0.88 17.72 19.90
CA GLY A 15 0.89 17.84 21.36
C GLY A 15 2.10 17.21 22.07
N PHE A 16 2.21 17.51 23.36
CA PHE A 16 3.33 17.11 24.22
C PHE A 16 3.59 15.60 24.24
N ASN A 17 2.55 14.79 24.43
CA ASN A 17 2.70 13.34 24.57
C ASN A 17 3.35 12.70 23.34
N LYS A 18 2.91 13.07 22.13
CA LYS A 18 3.49 12.53 20.88
C LYS A 18 4.92 13.02 20.66
N SER A 19 5.22 14.27 20.99
CA SER A 19 6.58 14.82 20.90
C SER A 19 7.54 14.15 21.88
N ARG A 20 7.14 14.00 23.15
CA ARG A 20 7.94 13.33 24.18
C ARG A 20 8.26 11.88 23.80
N ILE A 21 7.26 11.12 23.34
CA ILE A 21 7.45 9.73 22.90
C ILE A 21 8.42 9.68 21.70
N PHE A 22 8.25 10.57 20.72
CA PHE A 22 9.15 10.64 19.57
C PHE A 22 10.58 10.91 20.00
N PHE A 23 10.79 11.94 20.83
CA PHE A 23 12.12 12.33 21.30
C PHE A 23 12.80 11.21 22.09
N LEU A 24 12.13 10.69 23.13
CA LEU A 24 12.71 9.63 23.98
C LEU A 24 13.04 8.36 23.21
N ARG A 25 12.16 7.91 22.30
CA ARG A 25 12.45 6.73 21.46
C ARG A 25 13.57 6.98 20.46
N SER A 26 13.73 8.22 20.00
CA SER A 26 14.81 8.58 19.10
C SER A 26 16.18 8.55 19.78
N LEU A 27 16.23 8.85 21.08
CA LEU A 27 17.46 8.77 21.87
C LEU A 27 17.97 7.33 22.08
N LEU A 28 17.12 6.31 21.92
CA LEU A 28 17.57 4.91 21.92
C LEU A 28 18.40 4.56 20.68
N PHE A 29 18.23 5.29 19.57
CA PHE A 29 18.90 5.03 18.29
C PHE A 29 19.29 6.33 17.55
N PRO A 30 20.07 7.23 18.19
CA PRO A 30 20.18 8.64 17.77
C PRO A 30 20.80 8.79 16.38
N PHE A 31 21.86 8.04 16.07
CA PHE A 31 22.53 8.05 14.77
C PHE A 31 21.61 7.55 13.65
N LYS A 32 20.92 6.43 13.88
CA LYS A 32 20.00 5.83 12.89
C LYS A 32 18.83 6.76 12.60
N VAL A 33 18.19 7.29 13.65
CA VAL A 33 17.06 8.21 13.50
C VAL A 33 17.50 9.51 12.83
N THR A 34 18.65 10.06 13.21
CA THR A 34 19.14 11.30 12.58
C THR A 34 19.44 11.10 11.09
N LYS A 35 20.03 9.97 10.70
CA LYS A 35 20.21 9.61 9.27
C LYS A 35 18.87 9.57 8.52
N TRP A 36 17.85 8.96 9.12
CA TRP A 36 16.49 8.96 8.56
C TRP A 36 15.91 10.37 8.42
N LEU A 37 16.00 11.19 9.47
CA LEU A 37 15.46 12.55 9.46
C LEU A 37 16.11 13.43 8.40
N ILE A 38 17.43 13.33 8.23
CA ILE A 38 18.17 14.06 7.20
C ILE A 38 17.72 13.60 5.81
N PHE A 39 17.66 12.28 5.59
CA PHE A 39 17.23 11.71 4.31
C PHE A 39 15.83 12.21 3.93
N ILE A 40 14.84 12.06 4.83
CA ILE A 40 13.45 12.38 4.50
C ILE A 40 13.21 13.88 4.39
N ASP A 41 13.86 14.72 5.21
CA ASP A 41 13.74 16.18 5.07
C ASP A 41 14.33 16.66 3.75
N ASN A 42 15.50 16.14 3.35
CA ASN A 42 16.12 16.46 2.07
C ASN A 42 15.26 16.01 0.89
N PHE A 43 14.69 14.81 0.96
CA PHE A 43 13.76 14.30 -0.05
C PHE A 43 12.57 15.27 -0.25
N TYR A 44 11.90 15.63 0.84
CA TYR A 44 10.76 16.56 0.77
C TYR A 44 11.16 17.94 0.23
N ARG A 45 12.30 18.48 0.66
CA ARG A 45 12.81 19.78 0.17
C ARG A 45 13.13 19.75 -1.32
N LYS A 46 13.76 18.68 -1.81
CA LYS A 46 14.04 18.48 -3.23
C LYS A 46 12.77 18.55 -4.09
N HIS A 47 11.64 18.06 -3.58
CA HIS A 47 10.34 18.08 -4.28
C HIS A 47 9.49 19.32 -3.97
N GLY A 48 10.10 20.36 -3.39
CA GLY A 48 9.48 21.69 -3.21
C GLY A 48 8.64 21.85 -1.95
N PHE A 49 8.84 20.99 -0.94
CA PHE A 49 8.20 21.13 0.37
C PHE A 49 9.15 21.81 1.38
N ILE A 50 8.60 22.52 2.36
CA ILE A 50 9.41 23.20 3.39
C ILE A 50 10.14 22.17 4.27
N CYS A 51 9.48 21.06 4.58
CA CYS A 51 10.04 19.96 5.35
C CYS A 51 9.17 18.70 5.21
N ALA A 52 9.70 17.55 5.66
CA ALA A 52 8.90 16.32 5.74
C ALA A 52 7.74 16.41 6.75
N ASN A 53 6.67 15.64 6.49
CA ASN A 53 5.51 15.52 7.38
C ASN A 53 5.89 14.86 8.73
N THR A 54 5.35 15.38 9.83
CA THR A 54 5.62 14.91 11.19
C THR A 54 5.18 13.47 11.46
N GLU A 55 4.23 12.93 10.71
CA GLU A 55 3.83 11.52 10.84
C GLU A 55 4.88 10.59 10.25
N ILE A 56 5.43 10.97 9.10
CA ILE A 56 6.41 10.19 8.33
C ILE A 56 7.74 10.10 9.07
N VAL A 57 8.20 11.22 9.63
CA VAL A 57 9.46 11.24 10.42
C VAL A 57 9.41 10.29 11.61
N SER A 58 8.22 9.99 12.13
CA SER A 58 8.02 9.11 13.27
C SER A 58 7.90 7.61 12.91
N LEU A 59 7.89 7.25 11.62
CA LEU A 59 7.65 5.87 11.17
C LEU A 59 8.68 4.86 11.73
N PRO A 60 10.00 5.08 11.65
CA PRO A 60 10.94 4.01 11.98
C PRO A 60 11.00 3.69 13.48
N ILE A 61 10.70 4.67 14.34
CA ILE A 61 10.65 4.50 15.80
C ILE A 61 9.35 3.79 16.28
N ARG A 62 8.47 3.43 15.34
CA ARG A 62 7.25 2.65 15.54
C ARG A 62 7.36 1.33 14.78
N SER A 63 6.51 0.36 15.09
CA SER A 63 6.36 -0.83 14.25
C SER A 63 5.87 -0.41 12.85
N TYR A 64 6.50 -0.94 11.81
CA TYR A 64 6.24 -0.56 10.42
C TYR A 64 6.37 -1.80 9.53
N VAL A 65 5.34 -2.07 8.73
CA VAL A 65 5.12 -3.23 7.83
C VAL A 65 5.08 -4.58 8.54
N CYS A 66 6.10 -4.92 9.32
CA CYS A 66 6.23 -6.17 10.07
C CYS A 66 6.68 -5.88 11.50
N ASN A 67 6.12 -6.60 12.48
CA ASN A 67 6.47 -6.43 13.90
C ASN A 67 7.90 -6.91 14.22
N GLN A 68 8.45 -7.82 13.42
CA GLN A 68 9.80 -8.39 13.62
C GLN A 68 10.91 -7.48 13.11
N PHE A 69 10.60 -6.49 12.27
CA PHE A 69 11.64 -5.65 11.67
C PHE A 69 12.35 -4.80 12.72
N SER A 70 13.68 -4.86 12.73
CA SER A 70 14.51 -3.94 13.52
C SER A 70 14.37 -2.50 13.01
N ILE A 71 14.71 -1.51 13.83
CA ILE A 71 14.71 -0.09 13.40
C ILE A 71 15.62 0.14 12.19
N ALA A 72 16.75 -0.58 12.11
CA ALA A 72 17.66 -0.49 10.97
C ALA A 72 16.98 -0.99 9.68
N LYS A 73 16.29 -2.13 9.74
CA LYS A 73 15.55 -2.66 8.59
C LYS A 73 14.40 -1.73 8.19
N ARG A 74 13.66 -1.16 9.14
CA ARG A 74 12.58 -0.19 8.87
C ARG A 74 13.10 1.05 8.16
N ILE A 75 14.19 1.66 8.63
CA ILE A 75 14.80 2.83 8.00
C ILE A 75 15.27 2.49 6.58
N ASN A 76 15.93 1.35 6.40
CA ASN A 76 16.39 0.92 5.09
C ASN A 76 15.21 0.76 4.11
N ILE A 77 14.15 0.03 4.48
CA ILE A 77 12.94 -0.12 3.66
C ILE A 77 12.32 1.25 3.32
N LEU A 78 12.20 2.14 4.30
CA LEU A 78 11.62 3.46 4.08
C LEU A 78 12.48 4.28 3.10
N CYS A 79 13.81 4.31 3.29
CA CYS A 79 14.70 5.00 2.35
C CYS A 79 14.59 4.42 0.93
N GLN A 80 14.63 3.10 0.79
CA GLN A 80 14.50 2.41 -0.49
C GLN A 80 13.17 2.74 -1.17
N HIS A 81 12.07 2.80 -0.43
CA HIS A 81 10.76 3.16 -0.98
C HIS A 81 10.80 4.50 -1.73
N TYR A 82 11.32 5.54 -1.08
CA TYR A 82 11.42 6.88 -1.70
C TYR A 82 12.44 6.92 -2.84
N GLN A 83 13.55 6.18 -2.73
CA GLN A 83 14.54 6.07 -3.81
C GLN A 83 13.95 5.39 -5.05
N ILE A 84 13.18 4.31 -4.88
CA ILE A 84 12.46 3.65 -5.96
C ILE A 84 11.47 4.62 -6.61
N MET A 85 10.72 5.40 -5.81
CA MET A 85 9.84 6.43 -6.38
C MET A 85 10.59 7.45 -7.24
N GLU A 86 11.76 7.92 -6.81
CA GLU A 86 12.61 8.83 -7.60
C GLU A 86 13.15 8.23 -8.89
N ASN A 87 13.38 6.92 -8.92
CA ASN A 87 13.85 6.24 -10.12
C ASN A 87 12.76 6.07 -11.18
N PHE A 88 11.49 6.03 -10.77
CA PHE A 88 10.37 5.77 -11.68
C PHE A 88 9.57 7.03 -12.01
N PHE A 89 9.45 7.99 -11.09
CA PHE A 89 8.57 9.14 -11.23
C PHE A 89 9.32 10.45 -11.50
N SER A 90 8.70 11.32 -12.29
CA SER A 90 9.14 12.70 -12.44
C SER A 90 9.00 13.50 -11.13
N ASN A 91 9.81 14.55 -10.96
CA ASN A 91 9.69 15.46 -9.82
C ASN A 91 8.27 16.04 -9.68
N LYS A 92 7.60 16.33 -10.81
CA LYS A 92 6.21 16.82 -10.82
C LYS A 92 5.24 15.76 -10.30
N ALA A 93 5.42 14.50 -10.68
CA ALA A 93 4.62 13.39 -10.19
C ALA A 93 4.83 13.15 -8.69
N ILE A 94 6.08 13.13 -8.22
CA ILE A 94 6.40 12.97 -6.79
C ILE A 94 5.79 14.12 -5.98
N LYS A 95 5.98 15.37 -6.43
CA LYS A 95 5.33 16.52 -5.79
C LYS A 95 3.81 16.36 -5.74
N LYS A 96 3.18 15.93 -6.84
CA LYS A 96 1.73 15.66 -6.88
C LYS A 96 1.31 14.60 -5.84
N ILE A 97 2.03 13.48 -5.74
CA ILE A 97 1.73 12.39 -4.80
C ILE A 97 1.93 12.84 -3.34
N LEU A 98 2.94 13.66 -3.05
CA LEU A 98 3.28 14.15 -1.72
C LEU A 98 2.36 15.28 -1.22
N THR A 99 1.67 15.99 -2.13
CA THR A 99 0.83 17.14 -1.79
C THR A 99 -0.36 16.71 -0.93
N PRO A 100 -0.52 17.23 0.30
CA PRO A 100 -1.59 16.81 1.22
C PRO A 100 -3.00 16.94 0.63
N GLN A 101 -3.27 17.93 -0.22
CA GLN A 101 -4.59 18.13 -0.82
C GLN A 101 -4.98 17.04 -1.83
N ASN A 102 -4.04 16.18 -2.25
CA ASN A 102 -4.29 15.06 -3.14
C ASN A 102 -4.56 13.78 -2.34
N ASP A 103 -5.47 13.87 -1.36
CA ASP A 103 -5.70 12.83 -0.36
C ASP A 103 -6.08 11.47 -0.95
N GLN A 104 -6.62 11.41 -2.17
CA GLN A 104 -6.84 10.16 -2.90
C GLN A 104 -6.85 10.39 -4.42
N ILE A 105 -5.86 9.89 -5.15
CA ILE A 105 -5.80 10.02 -6.61
C ILE A 105 -6.51 8.83 -7.25
N ILE A 106 -7.53 9.06 -8.07
CA ILE A 106 -8.21 7.99 -8.82
C ILE A 106 -7.24 7.42 -9.85
N ILE A 107 -7.03 6.10 -9.80
CA ILE A 107 -6.16 5.35 -10.73
C ILE A 107 -6.95 4.47 -11.71
N SER A 108 -8.19 4.12 -11.37
CA SER A 108 -9.12 3.41 -12.25
C SER A 108 -10.55 3.56 -11.75
N SER A 109 -11.53 3.34 -12.62
CA SER A 109 -12.96 3.28 -12.26
C SER A 109 -13.62 2.13 -12.99
N LEU A 110 -14.44 1.34 -12.28
CA LEU A 110 -15.18 0.22 -12.85
C LEU A 110 -16.68 0.51 -12.84
N ILE A 111 -17.37 0.08 -13.88
CA ILE A 111 -18.83 0.16 -14.00
C ILE A 111 -19.40 -1.18 -13.53
N LYS A 112 -20.17 -1.17 -12.44
CA LYS A 112 -20.86 -2.36 -11.91
C LYS A 112 -22.01 -2.76 -12.86
N LYS A 113 -22.51 -4.00 -12.73
CA LYS A 113 -23.65 -4.51 -13.51
C LYS A 113 -24.91 -3.64 -13.43
N ASN A 114 -25.10 -2.92 -12.32
CA ASN A 114 -26.23 -1.99 -12.11
C ASN A 114 -25.98 -0.58 -12.69
N GLY A 115 -24.89 -0.37 -13.44
CA GLY A 115 -24.53 0.91 -14.07
C GLY A 115 -23.79 1.89 -13.15
N GLU A 116 -23.72 1.61 -11.85
CA GLU A 116 -23.03 2.48 -10.90
C GLU A 116 -21.51 2.33 -10.96
N LEU A 117 -20.80 3.42 -10.68
CA LEU A 117 -19.34 3.43 -10.62
C LEU A 117 -18.81 2.96 -9.26
N CYS A 118 -17.62 2.38 -9.30
CA CYS A 118 -16.72 2.30 -8.15
C CYS A 118 -15.32 2.74 -8.58
N HIS A 119 -14.55 3.23 -7.62
CA HIS A 119 -13.27 3.89 -7.88
C HIS A 119 -12.14 3.18 -7.16
N LEU A 120 -11.03 3.01 -7.87
CA LEU A 120 -9.75 2.64 -7.29
C LEU A 120 -8.96 3.92 -7.11
N LYS A 121 -8.50 4.16 -5.89
CA LYS A 121 -7.76 5.35 -5.54
C LYS A 121 -6.47 4.98 -4.83
N ILE A 122 -5.41 5.74 -5.09
CA ILE A 122 -4.13 5.56 -4.42
C ILE A 122 -3.79 6.80 -3.60
N MET A 123 -3.21 6.55 -2.43
CA MET A 123 -2.72 7.58 -1.52
C MET A 123 -1.38 7.13 -0.96
N MET A 124 -0.45 8.06 -0.80
CA MET A 124 0.75 7.82 -0.03
C MET A 124 0.53 8.26 1.42
N HIS A 125 0.95 7.43 2.37
CA HIS A 125 0.73 7.58 3.81
C HIS A 125 -0.75 7.70 4.21
N GLY A 126 -1.56 6.74 3.75
CA GLY A 126 -2.96 6.66 4.13
C GLY A 126 -3.22 6.30 5.59
N LYS A 127 -4.49 6.05 5.93
CA LYS A 127 -4.97 5.69 7.28
C LYS A 127 -4.14 4.56 7.92
N PHE A 128 -3.65 3.64 7.10
CA PHE A 128 -2.89 2.46 7.52
C PHE A 128 -1.38 2.62 7.32
N TRP A 129 -0.83 3.82 7.53
CA TRP A 129 0.60 4.13 7.37
C TRP A 129 1.58 3.22 8.14
N LYS A 130 1.13 2.48 9.18
CA LYS A 130 1.95 1.46 9.85
C LYS A 130 2.08 0.18 9.03
N GLU A 131 1.11 -0.13 8.18
CA GLU A 131 1.05 -1.33 7.34
C GLU A 131 1.82 -1.11 6.02
N GLY A 132 2.16 0.13 5.65
CA GLY A 132 3.01 0.44 4.51
C GLY A 132 2.95 1.91 4.08
N ALA A 133 3.71 2.25 3.04
CA ALA A 133 3.85 3.63 2.55
C ALA A 133 2.76 4.03 1.54
N MET A 134 2.27 3.09 0.74
CA MET A 134 1.24 3.33 -0.28
C MET A 134 -0.04 2.57 0.09
N THR A 135 -1.19 3.17 -0.15
CA THR A 135 -2.50 2.58 0.14
C THR A 135 -3.42 2.70 -1.07
N ILE A 136 -3.99 1.57 -1.49
CA ILE A 136 -5.02 1.49 -2.53
C ILE A 136 -6.36 1.32 -1.84
N TYR A 137 -7.32 2.18 -2.17
CA TYR A 137 -8.70 2.11 -1.71
C TYR A 137 -9.59 1.71 -2.87
N LEU A 138 -10.48 0.76 -2.63
CA LEU A 138 -11.66 0.54 -3.45
C LEU A 138 -12.84 1.20 -2.75
N SER A 139 -13.45 2.19 -3.38
CA SER A 139 -14.64 2.87 -2.87
C SER A 139 -15.80 2.75 -3.85
N ASP A 140 -17.03 2.84 -3.34
CA ASP A 140 -18.20 3.06 -4.19
C ASP A 140 -18.25 4.51 -4.73
N ARG A 141 -19.36 4.85 -5.39
CA ARG A 141 -19.65 6.18 -5.93
C ARG A 141 -19.75 7.27 -4.85
N GLU A 142 -20.19 6.91 -3.65
CA GLU A 142 -20.36 7.82 -2.52
C GLU A 142 -19.07 7.99 -1.71
N ASN A 143 -17.98 7.37 -2.16
CA ASN A 143 -16.68 7.32 -1.50
C ASN A 143 -16.64 6.47 -0.23
N ASN A 144 -17.63 5.61 0.01
CA ASN A 144 -17.56 4.64 1.09
C ASN A 144 -16.48 3.60 0.74
N VAL A 145 -15.53 3.40 1.66
CA VAL A 145 -14.42 2.47 1.44
C VAL A 145 -14.92 1.03 1.59
N ILE A 146 -14.84 0.27 0.51
CA ILE A 146 -15.24 -1.15 0.44
C ILE A 146 -14.08 -2.06 0.90
N SER A 147 -12.87 -1.75 0.46
CA SER A 147 -11.66 -2.46 0.89
C SER A 147 -10.41 -1.61 0.71
N THR A 148 -9.32 -2.02 1.36
CA THR A 148 -8.05 -1.32 1.36
C THR A 148 -6.87 -2.28 1.34
N LEU A 149 -5.84 -1.97 0.55
CA LEU A 149 -4.57 -2.69 0.49
C LEU A 149 -3.44 -1.70 0.73
N THR A 150 -2.52 -2.04 1.63
CA THR A 150 -1.37 -1.19 1.98
C THR A 150 -0.07 -1.92 1.72
N PHE A 151 0.85 -1.27 1.02
CA PHE A 151 2.09 -1.87 0.60
C PHE A 151 3.28 -0.90 0.68
N THR A 152 4.49 -1.45 0.62
CA THR A 152 5.75 -0.71 0.58
C THR A 152 6.70 -1.35 -0.42
N LEU A 153 7.30 -0.53 -1.28
CA LEU A 153 8.40 -0.92 -2.17
C LEU A 153 9.72 -0.97 -1.40
N TYR A 154 10.55 -1.95 -1.70
CA TYR A 154 11.89 -2.11 -1.12
C TYR A 154 12.82 -2.82 -2.12
N HIS A 155 14.12 -2.82 -1.84
CA HIS A 155 15.05 -3.71 -2.55
C HIS A 155 15.30 -4.97 -1.73
N ASP A 156 15.24 -6.10 -2.40
CA ASP A 156 15.52 -7.36 -1.77
C ASP A 156 17.02 -7.67 -1.64
N GLN A 157 17.34 -8.92 -1.27
CA GLN A 157 18.73 -9.34 -1.05
C GLN A 157 19.56 -9.30 -2.34
N ASP A 158 18.91 -9.45 -3.51
CA ASP A 158 19.53 -9.41 -4.84
C ASP A 158 19.45 -8.00 -5.46
N ASN A 159 19.14 -7.00 -4.64
CA ASN A 159 18.93 -5.60 -5.03
C ASN A 159 17.82 -5.41 -6.08
N GLN A 160 16.88 -6.34 -6.17
CA GLN A 160 15.72 -6.26 -7.06
C GLN A 160 14.56 -5.55 -6.38
N ASN A 161 13.74 -4.84 -7.16
CA ASN A 161 12.52 -4.22 -6.64
C ASN A 161 11.58 -5.30 -6.12
N ALA A 162 11.02 -5.06 -4.94
CA ALA A 162 10.14 -5.97 -4.25
C ALA A 162 9.04 -5.19 -3.51
N ILE A 163 7.94 -5.88 -3.18
CA ILE A 163 6.84 -5.31 -2.41
C ILE A 163 6.61 -6.11 -1.13
N PHE A 164 6.41 -5.39 -0.02
CA PHE A 164 5.69 -5.94 1.14
C PHE A 164 4.23 -5.46 1.11
N ILE A 165 3.28 -6.38 1.25
CA ILE A 165 1.88 -6.06 1.55
C ILE A 165 1.68 -6.25 3.05
N GLY A 166 1.67 -5.14 3.81
CA GLY A 166 1.43 -5.18 5.25
C GLY A 166 -0.05 -5.07 5.63
N GLY A 167 -0.93 -4.76 4.67
CA GLY A 167 -2.35 -4.48 4.93
C GLY A 167 -3.29 -4.94 3.81
N LEU A 168 -4.39 -5.60 4.16
CA LEU A 168 -5.48 -6.00 3.26
C LEU A 168 -6.77 -6.21 4.08
N GLN A 169 -7.67 -5.23 4.05
CA GLN A 169 -8.85 -5.21 4.90
C GLN A 169 -10.11 -4.75 4.16
N GLY A 170 -11.27 -5.13 4.69
CA GLY A 170 -12.55 -4.57 4.25
C GLY A 170 -12.78 -3.19 4.85
N GLY A 171 -13.79 -2.48 4.33
CA GLY A 171 -14.32 -1.26 4.93
C GLY A 171 -14.80 -1.49 6.36
N SER A 172 -14.61 -0.51 7.23
CA SER A 172 -15.11 -0.59 8.62
C SER A 172 -16.63 -0.38 8.73
N GLN A 173 -17.25 0.19 7.70
CA GLN A 173 -18.68 0.53 7.67
C GLN A 173 -19.49 -0.40 6.78
N ILE A 174 -18.86 -1.37 6.12
CA ILE A 174 -19.52 -2.27 5.19
C ILE A 174 -19.79 -3.64 5.84
N ASN A 175 -21.02 -4.11 5.72
CA ASN A 175 -21.42 -5.41 6.25
C ASN A 175 -21.19 -6.54 5.23
N LYS A 176 -21.40 -7.79 5.66
CA LYS A 176 -21.17 -8.98 4.82
C LYS A 176 -22.10 -9.03 3.60
N GLU A 177 -23.35 -8.60 3.74
CA GLU A 177 -24.35 -8.62 2.67
C GLU A 177 -24.02 -7.61 1.57
N GLU A 178 -23.60 -6.41 1.96
CA GLU A 178 -23.11 -5.37 1.06
C GLU A 178 -21.86 -5.83 0.30
N ILE A 179 -20.90 -6.51 0.96
CA ILE A 179 -19.75 -7.12 0.28
C ILE A 179 -20.19 -8.17 -0.75
N VAL A 180 -21.17 -9.01 -0.41
CA VAL A 180 -21.70 -10.03 -1.33
C VAL A 180 -22.39 -9.38 -2.52
N SER A 181 -23.23 -8.37 -2.28
CA SER A 181 -23.91 -7.58 -3.32
C SER A 181 -22.89 -6.90 -4.24
N PHE A 182 -21.91 -6.22 -3.67
CA PHE A 182 -20.82 -5.57 -4.39
C PHE A 182 -20.05 -6.59 -5.25
N THR A 183 -19.71 -7.75 -4.69
CA THR A 183 -19.03 -8.84 -5.43
C THR A 183 -19.87 -9.33 -6.61
N ARG A 184 -21.17 -9.56 -6.42
CA ARG A 184 -22.09 -9.98 -7.50
C ARG A 184 -22.18 -8.93 -8.61
N SER A 185 -22.18 -7.66 -8.23
CA SER A 185 -22.25 -6.52 -9.15
C SER A 185 -20.99 -6.38 -10.03
N LEU A 186 -19.85 -6.92 -9.59
CA LEU A 186 -18.59 -6.99 -10.36
C LEU A 186 -18.36 -8.37 -11.02
N GLY A 187 -19.43 -9.13 -11.29
CA GLY A 187 -19.30 -10.45 -11.94
C GLY A 187 -18.60 -11.51 -11.08
N GLY A 188 -18.62 -11.35 -9.75
CA GLY A 188 -17.94 -12.27 -8.83
C GLY A 188 -16.52 -11.85 -8.44
N LEU A 189 -16.03 -10.69 -8.90
CA LEU A 189 -14.75 -10.14 -8.45
C LEU A 189 -14.83 -9.67 -6.99
N ARG A 190 -14.21 -10.40 -6.07
CA ARG A 190 -14.16 -10.03 -4.64
C ARG A 190 -13.34 -8.75 -4.45
N PRO A 191 -13.79 -7.77 -3.63
CA PRO A 191 -13.09 -6.51 -3.38
C PRO A 191 -11.60 -6.65 -3.07
N LYS A 192 -11.25 -7.52 -2.12
CA LYS A 192 -9.85 -7.75 -1.72
C LYS A 192 -9.00 -8.31 -2.86
N HIS A 193 -9.59 -9.17 -3.71
CA HIS A 193 -8.90 -9.75 -4.86
C HIS A 193 -8.69 -8.71 -5.96
N ALA A 194 -9.65 -7.81 -6.18
CA ALA A 194 -9.46 -6.66 -7.08
C ALA A 194 -8.25 -5.80 -6.66
N LEU A 195 -8.07 -5.57 -5.36
CA LEU A 195 -6.91 -4.84 -4.85
C LEU A 195 -5.59 -5.59 -5.01
N ILE A 196 -5.58 -6.92 -4.85
CA ILE A 196 -4.39 -7.74 -5.13
C ILE A 196 -4.02 -7.61 -6.61
N GLU A 197 -4.99 -7.75 -7.52
CA GLU A 197 -4.77 -7.56 -8.97
C GLU A 197 -4.23 -6.16 -9.31
N CYS A 198 -4.75 -5.12 -8.65
CA CYS A 198 -4.19 -3.77 -8.75
C CYS A 198 -2.73 -3.71 -8.27
N CYS A 199 -2.40 -4.40 -7.17
CA CYS A 199 -1.05 -4.47 -6.65
C CYS A 199 -0.09 -5.16 -7.63
N TYR A 200 -0.53 -6.19 -8.36
CA TYR A 200 0.27 -6.81 -9.42
C TYR A 200 0.49 -5.87 -10.60
N ALA A 201 -0.56 -5.16 -11.06
CA ALA A 201 -0.40 -4.16 -12.14
C ALA A 201 0.58 -3.03 -11.75
N ILE A 202 0.59 -2.63 -10.47
CA ILE A 202 1.57 -1.69 -9.92
C ILE A 202 2.96 -2.32 -9.84
N ALA A 203 3.05 -3.58 -9.40
CA ALA A 203 4.30 -4.33 -9.31
C ALA A 203 4.99 -4.42 -10.67
N ASP A 204 4.24 -4.67 -11.73
CA ASP A 204 4.74 -4.70 -13.11
C ASP A 204 5.36 -3.37 -13.52
N PHE A 205 4.71 -2.24 -13.20
CA PHE A 205 5.25 -0.90 -13.51
C PHE A 205 6.58 -0.63 -12.78
N PHE A 206 6.69 -1.04 -11.51
CA PHE A 206 7.92 -0.89 -10.73
C PHE A 206 8.94 -2.02 -10.98
N GLU A 207 8.71 -2.87 -11.98
CA GLU A 207 9.59 -3.99 -12.33
C GLU A 207 9.87 -4.95 -11.14
N VAL A 208 8.88 -5.09 -10.26
CA VAL A 208 8.98 -5.86 -9.02
C VAL A 208 9.13 -7.36 -9.32
N LYS A 209 10.13 -7.98 -8.70
CA LYS A 209 10.42 -9.41 -8.87
C LYS A 209 9.71 -10.30 -7.86
N LYS A 210 9.34 -9.75 -6.69
CA LYS A 210 8.62 -10.49 -5.66
C LYS A 210 7.70 -9.64 -4.82
N ILE A 211 6.61 -10.27 -4.38
CA ILE A 211 5.61 -9.68 -3.49
C ILE A 211 5.50 -10.58 -2.26
N ILE A 212 5.68 -9.99 -1.08
CA ILE A 212 5.59 -10.67 0.22
C ILE A 212 4.36 -10.14 0.97
N GLY A 213 3.39 -11.01 1.23
CA GLY A 213 2.28 -10.75 2.13
C GLY A 213 2.70 -11.00 3.58
N ILE A 214 2.50 -10.01 4.45
CA ILE A 214 2.78 -10.16 5.89
C ILE A 214 1.73 -11.08 6.52
N SER A 215 2.18 -12.04 7.32
CA SER A 215 1.31 -12.97 8.03
C SER A 215 0.61 -12.31 9.22
N ASN A 216 -0.45 -12.95 9.72
CA ASN A 216 -1.14 -12.50 10.92
C ASN A 216 -0.20 -12.41 12.13
N GLN A 217 0.69 -13.41 12.29
CA GLN A 217 1.67 -13.46 13.38
C GLN A 217 2.64 -12.26 13.34
N ASN A 218 3.05 -11.88 12.14
CA ASN A 218 4.04 -10.83 11.90
C ASN A 218 3.43 -9.44 11.70
N HIS A 219 2.10 -9.35 11.72
CA HIS A 219 1.40 -8.09 11.50
C HIS A 219 1.77 -7.04 12.55
N VAL A 220 1.84 -5.76 12.16
CA VAL A 220 2.20 -4.65 13.05
C VAL A 220 1.27 -4.45 14.24
N PHE A 221 0.08 -5.06 14.22
CA PHE A 221 -0.91 -5.03 15.31
C PHE A 221 -1.15 -6.40 15.95
N SER A 222 -0.34 -7.43 15.66
CA SER A 222 -0.55 -8.77 16.21
C SER A 222 -0.41 -8.84 17.75
N TYR A 223 0.24 -7.84 18.36
CA TYR A 223 0.30 -7.68 19.81
C TYR A 223 -1.04 -7.23 20.45
N GLN A 224 -2.01 -6.80 19.65
CA GLN A 224 -3.32 -6.35 20.14
C GLN A 224 -4.29 -7.53 20.20
N LYS A 225 -4.88 -7.79 21.37
CA LYS A 225 -5.87 -8.88 21.56
C LYS A 225 -7.08 -8.78 20.61
N THR A 226 -7.41 -7.58 20.16
CA THR A 226 -8.54 -7.31 19.24
C THR A 226 -8.21 -7.56 17.77
N PHE A 227 -6.95 -7.88 17.43
CA PHE A 227 -6.54 -8.16 16.06
C PHE A 227 -6.98 -9.56 15.64
N GLN A 228 -8.19 -9.65 15.07
CA GLN A 228 -8.79 -10.90 14.57
C GLN A 228 -8.97 -10.87 13.06
N LYS A 229 -7.95 -10.42 12.33
CA LYS A 229 -7.98 -10.45 10.87
C LYS A 229 -7.42 -11.77 10.35
N ASN A 230 -7.88 -12.19 9.19
CA ASN A 230 -7.50 -13.45 8.56
C ASN A 230 -6.77 -13.20 7.24
N TYR A 231 -5.53 -12.71 7.34
CA TYR A 231 -4.67 -12.46 6.17
C TYR A 231 -4.13 -13.77 5.59
N ASP A 232 -3.69 -14.69 6.47
CA ASP A 232 -3.06 -15.95 6.08
C ASP A 232 -3.94 -16.78 5.13
N ASN A 233 -5.25 -16.90 5.41
CA ASN A 233 -6.16 -17.62 4.52
C ASN A 233 -6.25 -16.96 3.13
N ILE A 234 -6.21 -15.63 3.04
CA ILE A 234 -6.25 -14.93 1.74
C ILE A 234 -4.97 -15.24 0.96
N TRP A 235 -3.81 -15.25 1.64
CA TRP A 235 -2.53 -15.58 1.01
C TRP A 235 -2.48 -17.02 0.53
N GLN A 236 -2.99 -17.96 1.33
CA GLN A 236 -3.12 -19.36 0.95
C GLN A 236 -4.10 -19.56 -0.22
N GLU A 237 -5.25 -18.88 -0.23
CA GLU A 237 -6.25 -18.94 -1.30
C GLU A 237 -5.67 -18.56 -2.67
N ILE A 238 -4.70 -17.64 -2.71
CA ILE A 238 -4.05 -17.23 -3.97
C ILE A 238 -2.80 -18.05 -4.30
N GLY A 239 -2.53 -19.14 -3.57
CA GLY A 239 -1.41 -20.06 -3.85
C GLY A 239 -0.05 -19.54 -3.38
N SER A 240 0.00 -18.70 -2.34
CA SER A 240 1.25 -18.21 -1.78
C SER A 240 2.01 -19.30 -1.03
N LYS A 241 3.35 -19.22 -1.04
CA LYS A 241 4.23 -20.13 -0.29
C LYS A 241 4.73 -19.47 0.98
N ILE A 242 4.84 -20.21 2.07
CA ILE A 242 5.42 -19.70 3.32
C ILE A 242 6.94 -19.50 3.12
N THR A 243 7.45 -18.37 3.60
CA THR A 243 8.87 -17.99 3.58
C THR A 243 9.56 -18.36 4.90
N ALA A 244 10.89 -18.33 4.92
CA ALA A 244 11.67 -18.60 6.13
C ALA A 244 11.29 -17.70 7.33
N ASP A 245 10.88 -16.46 7.07
CA ASP A 245 10.45 -15.49 8.10
C ASP A 245 8.97 -15.65 8.50
N ASN A 246 8.30 -16.75 8.13
CA ASN A 246 6.87 -17.01 8.36
C ASN A 246 5.94 -15.93 7.76
N ASN A 247 6.33 -15.36 6.63
CA ASN A 247 5.48 -14.53 5.76
C ASN A 247 5.13 -15.29 4.47
N PHE A 248 4.32 -14.70 3.59
CA PHE A 248 3.82 -15.37 2.39
C PHE A 248 4.45 -14.78 1.13
N LEU A 249 5.19 -15.59 0.37
CA LEU A 249 5.62 -15.27 -0.99
C LEU A 249 4.45 -15.52 -1.94
N LEU A 250 3.91 -14.44 -2.51
CA LEU A 250 2.85 -14.53 -3.50
C LEU A 250 3.38 -15.14 -4.81
N PRO A 251 2.52 -15.82 -5.60
CA PRO A 251 2.95 -16.41 -6.87
C PRO A 251 3.38 -15.32 -7.87
N LYS A 252 4.19 -15.70 -8.87
CA LYS A 252 4.60 -14.75 -9.93
C LYS A 252 3.41 -14.23 -10.73
N ASN A 253 2.42 -15.10 -10.98
CA ASN A 253 1.18 -14.77 -11.66
C ASN A 253 0.02 -15.33 -10.84
N LEU A 254 -1.07 -14.56 -10.73
CA LEU A 254 -2.30 -15.05 -10.12
C LEU A 254 -2.95 -16.11 -11.03
N ALA A 255 -3.44 -17.19 -10.42
CA ALA A 255 -4.08 -18.28 -11.14
C ALA A 255 -5.37 -17.79 -11.82
N LYS A 256 -5.46 -18.00 -13.14
CA LYS A 256 -6.66 -17.74 -13.94
C LYS A 256 -7.23 -19.07 -14.42
N ARG A 257 -8.54 -19.25 -14.27
CA ARG A 257 -9.24 -20.41 -14.83
C ARG A 257 -9.40 -20.19 -16.33
N ASP A 258 -9.10 -21.22 -17.12
CA ASP A 258 -9.36 -21.19 -18.55
C ASP A 258 -10.86 -21.04 -18.81
N PHE A 259 -11.22 -20.25 -19.81
CA PHE A 259 -12.59 -20.07 -20.26
C PHE A 259 -13.24 -21.39 -20.71
N SER A 260 -12.45 -22.29 -21.30
CA SER A 260 -12.89 -23.61 -21.75
C SER A 260 -13.49 -24.45 -20.61
N GLU A 261 -12.95 -24.30 -19.40
CA GLU A 261 -13.36 -25.00 -18.18
C GLU A 261 -14.57 -24.34 -17.49
N VAL A 262 -15.04 -23.18 -17.97
CA VAL A 262 -16.13 -22.44 -17.33
C VAL A 262 -17.49 -22.99 -17.80
N PRO A 263 -18.34 -23.50 -16.86
CA PRO A 263 -19.69 -23.94 -17.21
C PRO A 263 -20.48 -22.82 -17.87
N GLN A 264 -21.26 -23.15 -18.91
CA GLN A 264 -21.97 -22.16 -19.75
C GLN A 264 -22.78 -21.12 -18.94
N LYS A 265 -23.46 -21.57 -17.88
CA LYS A 265 -24.26 -20.71 -16.98
C LYS A 265 -23.43 -19.64 -16.23
N LYS A 266 -22.12 -19.82 -16.09
CA LYS A 266 -21.20 -18.89 -15.39
C LYS A 266 -20.34 -18.05 -16.34
N ARG A 267 -20.39 -18.29 -17.66
CA ARG A 267 -19.54 -17.60 -18.65
C ARG A 267 -19.76 -16.10 -18.69
N LYS A 268 -21.01 -15.63 -18.60
CA LYS A 268 -21.32 -14.18 -18.56
C LYS A 268 -20.65 -13.48 -17.37
N GLU A 269 -20.69 -14.10 -16.19
CA GLU A 269 -20.06 -13.53 -14.99
C GLU A 269 -18.54 -13.56 -15.09
N TRP A 270 -17.99 -14.67 -15.59
CA TRP A 270 -16.57 -14.80 -15.86
C TRP A 270 -16.08 -13.70 -16.80
N LEU A 271 -16.79 -13.42 -17.90
CA LEU A 271 -16.43 -12.35 -18.86
C LEU A 271 -16.45 -10.98 -18.19
N ILE A 272 -17.50 -10.65 -17.42
CA ILE A 272 -17.57 -9.37 -16.70
C ILE A 272 -16.38 -9.22 -15.74
N LYS A 273 -16.07 -10.27 -14.96
CA LYS A 273 -14.92 -10.27 -14.06
C LYS A 273 -13.61 -10.02 -14.83
N HIS A 274 -13.37 -10.72 -15.93
CA HIS A 274 -12.12 -10.60 -16.68
C HIS A 274 -11.99 -9.24 -17.37
N ASN A 275 -13.07 -8.69 -17.93
CA ASN A 275 -13.08 -7.34 -18.47
C ASN A 275 -12.74 -6.29 -17.39
N HIS A 276 -13.23 -6.46 -16.16
CA HIS A 276 -12.82 -5.59 -15.05
C HIS A 276 -11.32 -5.72 -14.74
N LEU A 277 -10.78 -6.94 -14.69
CA LEU A 277 -9.36 -7.16 -14.43
C LEU A 277 -8.46 -6.56 -15.52
N GLU A 278 -8.81 -6.75 -16.78
CA GLU A 278 -8.10 -6.16 -17.92
C GLU A 278 -8.16 -4.63 -17.86
N LYS A 279 -9.34 -4.07 -17.58
CA LYS A 279 -9.51 -2.63 -17.40
C LYS A 279 -8.65 -2.09 -16.25
N LEU A 280 -8.65 -2.75 -15.10
CA LEU A 280 -7.80 -2.36 -13.97
C LEU A 280 -6.33 -2.34 -14.39
N ASN A 281 -5.84 -3.38 -15.05
CA ASN A 281 -4.46 -3.47 -15.49
C ASN A 281 -4.09 -2.34 -16.47
N LEU A 282 -4.93 -2.10 -17.48
CA LEU A 282 -4.71 -1.05 -18.48
C LEU A 282 -4.74 0.36 -17.86
N ASP A 283 -5.78 0.68 -17.10
CA ASP A 283 -5.95 1.99 -16.46
C ASP A 283 -4.76 2.29 -15.51
N ILE A 284 -4.35 1.30 -14.70
CA ILE A 284 -3.22 1.44 -13.78
C ILE A 284 -1.92 1.65 -14.54
N LYS A 285 -1.64 0.83 -15.56
CA LYS A 285 -0.43 0.96 -16.37
C LYS A 285 -0.36 2.33 -17.03
N GLN A 286 -1.47 2.80 -17.61
CA GLN A 286 -1.55 4.13 -18.22
C GLN A 286 -1.34 5.24 -17.18
N PHE A 287 -1.99 5.14 -16.01
CA PHE A 287 -1.85 6.10 -14.93
C PHE A 287 -0.39 6.26 -14.49
N PHE A 288 0.30 5.15 -14.22
CA PHE A 288 1.69 5.20 -13.75
C PHE A 288 2.68 5.59 -14.86
N ASN A 289 2.43 5.20 -16.11
CA ASN A 289 3.24 5.66 -17.26
C ASN A 289 3.18 7.18 -17.43
N ASN A 290 2.02 7.81 -17.20
CA ASN A 290 1.86 9.26 -17.24
C ASN A 290 2.60 10.00 -16.12
N LEU A 291 3.00 9.29 -15.05
CA LEU A 291 3.78 9.83 -13.94
C LEU A 291 5.28 9.61 -14.14
N SER A 292 5.67 8.81 -15.14
CA SER A 292 7.04 8.34 -15.31
C SER A 292 8.02 9.44 -15.72
N LEU A 293 9.32 9.19 -15.54
CA LEU A 293 10.36 10.08 -16.04
C LEU A 293 10.34 10.22 -17.58
N LYS A 294 9.81 9.23 -18.30
CA LYS A 294 9.77 9.18 -19.77
C LYS A 294 8.60 9.96 -20.39
N SER A 295 7.67 10.47 -19.59
CA SER A 295 6.49 11.23 -20.05
C SER A 295 6.75 12.74 -20.25
N CYS A 296 8.01 13.15 -20.42
CA CYS A 296 8.41 14.51 -20.79
C CYS A 296 9.22 14.48 -22.08
#